data_AF-A0A1C5JCZ1-F1
#
_entry.id   AF-A0A1C5JCZ1-F1
#
_cell.length_a   1.000
_cell.length_b   1.000
_cell.length_c   1.000
_cell.angle_alpha   90.00
_cell.angle_beta   90.00
_cell.angle_gamma   90.00
#
_symmetry.space_group_name_H-M   'P 1'
#
loop_
_entity.id
_entity.type
_entity.pdbx_description
1 polymer ?
#
loop_
_entity_poly.entity_id
_entity_poly.type
_entity_poly.pdbx_seq_one_letter_code
_entity_poly.pdbx_strand_id
1 'polypeptide(L)'
;MSDVSTALGVRLYPDLVERGGLASGLTACAAQHQLDVGRVSAPEQGRSRFTCAELTSEHGTVCVGLGSQARYFMIDIRVAGEVRARGDATDLLPVVQVAAAWRAGATLADLTARFPFMERMTVRPSVGQVQ
;
A
#
# COMPACT_ATOMS: atom_id res chain seq x y z
N MET A 1 24.19 6.83 11.92
CA MET A 1 23.14 5.89 11.46
C MET A 1 21.98 6.76 11.01
N SER A 2 21.55 6.67 9.74
CA SER A 2 20.58 7.61 9.16
C SER A 2 19.17 7.39 9.72
N ASP A 3 18.34 8.44 9.78
CA ASP A 3 16.95 8.36 10.27
C ASP A 3 16.12 7.29 9.52
N VAL A 4 16.40 7.12 8.23
CA VAL A 4 15.83 6.09 7.34
C VAL A 4 16.13 4.67 7.85
N SER A 5 17.41 4.42 8.19
CA SER A 5 17.88 3.12 8.66
C SER A 5 17.24 2.71 9.98
N THR A 6 17.02 3.68 10.88
CA THR A 6 16.35 3.48 12.16
C THR A 6 14.84 3.28 11.98
N ALA A 7 14.20 4.04 11.08
CA ALA A 7 12.77 3.96 10.83
C ALA A 7 12.35 2.65 10.14
N LEU A 8 13.14 2.20 9.16
CA LEU A 8 12.87 0.97 8.42
C LEU A 8 13.40 -0.26 9.16
N GLY A 9 14.46 -0.12 9.95
CA GLY A 9 15.24 -1.25 10.41
C GLY A 9 16.02 -1.86 9.23
N VAL A 10 17.27 -1.44 9.07
CA VAL A 10 18.20 -1.93 8.01
C VAL A 10 18.22 -3.45 7.86
N ARG A 11 17.97 -4.20 8.94
CA ARG A 11 17.93 -5.67 8.88
C ARG A 11 16.69 -6.22 8.17
N LEU A 12 15.56 -5.52 8.22
CA LEU A 12 14.29 -5.97 7.65
C LEU A 12 14.11 -5.44 6.21
N TYR A 13 14.45 -4.17 5.97
CA TYR A 13 14.25 -3.51 4.67
C TYR A 13 15.51 -2.77 4.18
N PRO A 14 16.65 -3.47 3.98
CA PRO A 14 17.87 -2.84 3.49
C PRO A 14 17.68 -2.19 2.11
N ASP A 15 16.92 -2.84 1.23
CA ASP A 15 16.60 -2.36 -0.11
C ASP A 15 15.78 -1.06 -0.12
N LEU A 16 14.87 -0.89 0.84
CA LEU A 16 14.11 0.36 0.97
C LEU A 16 14.97 1.49 1.55
N VAL A 17 15.94 1.17 2.41
CA VAL A 17 16.90 2.15 2.93
C VAL A 17 17.74 2.72 1.79
N GLU A 18 18.27 1.85 0.92
CA GLU A 18 19.05 2.26 -0.26
C GLU A 18 18.24 3.15 -1.21
N ARG A 19 16.94 2.88 -1.34
CA ARG A 19 16.02 3.63 -2.21
C ARG A 19 15.43 4.87 -1.56
N GLY A 20 15.71 5.12 -0.27
CA GLY A 20 15.25 6.30 0.45
C GLY A 20 13.82 6.22 1.01
N GLY A 21 13.21 5.04 1.06
CA GLY A 21 11.89 4.80 1.67
C GLY A 21 10.94 3.96 0.82
N LEU A 22 9.79 3.62 1.41
CA LEU A 22 8.76 2.79 0.81
C LEU A 22 8.19 3.38 -0.49
N ALA A 23 7.86 4.68 -0.51
CA ALA A 23 7.32 5.34 -1.70
C ALA A 23 8.27 5.23 -2.90
N SER A 24 9.55 5.56 -2.71
CA SER A 24 10.57 5.40 -3.74
C SER A 24 10.76 3.95 -4.17
N GLY A 25 10.69 3.00 -3.23
CA GLY A 25 10.73 1.57 -3.51
C GLY A 25 9.57 1.11 -4.42
N LEU A 26 8.36 1.53 -4.11
CA LEU A 26 7.16 1.24 -4.91
C LEU A 26 7.23 1.88 -6.30
N THR A 27 7.64 3.15 -6.40
CA THR A 27 7.82 3.84 -7.69
C THR A 27 8.85 3.13 -8.57
N ALA A 28 9.99 2.73 -7.99
CA ALA A 28 11.03 2.02 -8.74
C ALA A 28 10.56 0.62 -9.19
N CYS A 29 9.88 -0.12 -8.32
CA CYS A 29 9.31 -1.43 -8.66
C CYS A 29 8.27 -1.32 -9.78
N ALA A 30 7.34 -0.35 -9.68
CA ALA A 30 6.35 -0.11 -10.71
C ALA A 30 7.00 0.22 -12.06
N ALA A 31 8.02 1.09 -12.08
CA ALA A 31 8.77 1.43 -13.29
C ALA A 31 9.50 0.22 -13.90
N GLN A 32 10.16 -0.59 -13.07
CA GLN A 32 10.87 -1.81 -13.50
C GLN A 32 9.92 -2.83 -14.16
N HIS A 33 8.68 -2.91 -13.69
CA HIS A 33 7.67 -3.84 -14.20
C HIS A 33 6.68 -3.20 -15.19
N GLN A 34 6.89 -1.94 -15.58
CA GLN A 34 6.04 -1.19 -16.50
C GLN A 34 4.56 -1.13 -16.07
N LEU A 35 4.34 -1.02 -14.76
CA LEU A 35 3.01 -0.94 -14.16
C LEU A 35 2.63 0.51 -13.88
N ASP A 36 1.43 0.91 -14.31
CA ASP A 36 0.89 2.23 -14.00
C ASP A 36 0.12 2.19 -12.68
N VAL A 37 0.78 2.69 -11.63
CA VAL A 37 0.23 2.77 -10.26
C VAL A 37 -0.24 4.17 -9.88
N GLY A 38 -0.22 5.13 -10.83
CA GLY A 38 -0.61 6.51 -10.58
C GLY A 38 0.37 7.28 -9.69
N ARG A 39 -0.16 8.23 -8.91
CA ARG A 39 0.65 9.09 -8.04
C ARG A 39 0.97 8.34 -6.75
N VAL A 40 2.26 8.13 -6.49
CA VAL A 40 2.77 7.64 -5.21
C VAL A 40 3.15 8.83 -4.34
N SER A 41 2.63 8.89 -3.13
CA SER A 41 2.99 9.87 -2.09
C SER A 41 3.35 9.17 -0.79
N ALA A 42 4.09 9.87 0.06
CA ALA A 42 4.33 9.49 1.44
C ALA A 42 3.98 10.68 2.35
N PRO A 43 3.72 10.44 3.65
CA PRO A 43 3.60 11.52 4.62
C PRO A 43 4.82 12.46 4.56
N GLU A 44 4.62 13.77 4.64
CA GLU A 44 5.71 14.74 4.47
C GLU A 44 6.70 14.74 5.65
N GLN A 45 6.24 14.36 6.85
CA GLN A 45 7.01 14.46 8.08
C GLN A 45 6.99 13.16 8.91
N GLY A 46 7.94 13.07 9.84
CA GLY A 46 8.06 11.96 10.77
C GLY A 46 8.61 10.67 10.16
N ARG A 47 8.62 9.59 10.95
CA ARG A 47 9.10 8.27 10.51
C ARG A 47 8.24 7.67 9.39
N SER A 48 6.95 8.00 9.38
CA SER A 48 5.97 7.50 8.41
C SER A 48 6.31 7.85 6.97
N ARG A 49 7.09 8.92 6.73
CA ARG A 49 7.59 9.26 5.38
C ARG A 49 8.40 8.15 4.72
N PHE A 50 8.99 7.27 5.52
CA PHE A 50 9.80 6.15 5.05
C PHE A 50 9.04 4.82 5.08
N THR A 51 8.10 4.66 6.03
CA THR A 51 7.44 3.38 6.31
C THR A 51 6.02 3.29 5.74
N CYS A 52 5.48 4.40 5.23
CA CYS A 52 4.13 4.47 4.66
C CYS A 52 4.17 5.10 3.27
N ALA A 53 3.30 4.62 2.40
CA ALA A 53 3.08 5.17 1.08
C ALA A 53 1.60 5.08 0.70
N GLU A 54 1.16 5.98 -0.15
CA GLU A 54 -0.20 6.05 -0.66
C GLU A 54 -0.14 6.12 -2.19
N LEU A 55 -0.95 5.31 -2.84
CA LEU A 55 -1.13 5.32 -4.29
C LEU A 55 -2.57 5.77 -4.58
N THR A 56 -2.71 7.00 -5.05
CA THR A 56 -4.03 7.63 -5.28
C THR A 56 -4.50 7.37 -6.70
N SER A 57 -5.78 7.00 -6.83
CA SER A 57 -6.50 6.85 -8.09
C SER A 57 -7.90 7.47 -8.00
N GLU A 58 -8.59 7.60 -9.13
CA GLU A 58 -9.98 8.09 -9.17
C GLU A 58 -10.96 7.17 -8.42
N HIS A 59 -10.61 5.88 -8.29
CA HIS A 59 -11.45 4.88 -7.62
C HIS A 59 -11.23 4.83 -6.10
N GLY A 60 -10.15 5.43 -5.61
CA GLY A 60 -9.76 5.39 -4.20
C GLY A 60 -8.25 5.33 -4.02
N THR A 61 -7.83 5.10 -2.79
CA THR A 61 -6.41 5.12 -2.40
C THR A 61 -5.97 3.74 -1.94
N VAL A 62 -4.81 3.29 -2.41
CA VAL A 62 -4.11 2.14 -1.83
C VAL A 62 -3.10 2.66 -0.83
N CYS A 63 -3.29 2.36 0.45
CA CYS A 63 -2.34 2.69 1.50
C CYS A 63 -1.44 1.48 1.73
N VAL A 64 -0.14 1.71 1.80
CA VAL A 64 0.87 0.67 2.05
C VAL A 64 1.66 1.04 3.29
N GLY A 65 1.78 0.11 4.22
CA GLY A 65 2.59 0.25 5.43
C GLY A 65 3.55 -0.91 5.61
N LEU A 66 4.62 -0.70 6.39
CA LEU A 66 5.58 -1.75 6.73
C LEU A 66 5.23 -2.46 8.04
N GLY A 67 5.45 -3.77 8.08
CA GLY A 67 5.51 -4.56 9.31
C GLY A 67 6.72 -4.17 10.16
N SER A 68 6.51 -4.00 11.47
CA SER A 68 7.56 -3.58 12.41
C SER A 68 8.32 -4.74 13.06
N GLN A 69 7.77 -5.96 13.03
CA GLN A 69 8.35 -7.15 13.66
C GLN A 69 8.92 -8.16 12.65
N ALA A 70 8.37 -8.18 11.43
CA ALA A 70 8.81 -9.03 10.33
C ALA A 70 8.69 -8.27 9.01
N ARG A 71 9.38 -8.77 7.97
CA ARG A 71 9.33 -8.16 6.63
C ARG A 71 8.01 -8.53 5.94
N TYR A 72 7.08 -7.58 5.92
CA TYR A 72 5.85 -7.65 5.14
C TYR A 72 5.28 -6.26 4.91
N PHE A 73 4.49 -6.13 3.86
CA PHE A 73 3.83 -4.92 3.39
C PHE A 73 2.33 -5.09 3.63
N MET A 74 1.76 -4.25 4.47
CA MET A 74 0.31 -4.19 4.68
C MET A 74 -0.29 -3.32 3.59
N ILE A 75 -1.34 -3.80 2.95
CA ILE A 75 -2.06 -3.13 1.88
C ILE A 75 -3.48 -2.87 2.37
N ASP A 76 -3.90 -1.61 2.41
CA ASP A 76 -5.28 -1.22 2.67
C ASP A 76 -5.85 -0.49 1.45
N ILE A 77 -6.98 -0.97 0.92
CA ILE A 77 -7.72 -0.27 -0.14
C ILE A 77 -8.80 0.57 0.51
N ARG A 78 -8.72 1.89 0.31
CA ARG A 78 -9.65 2.86 0.86
C ARG A 78 -10.53 3.46 -0.23
N VAL A 79 -11.84 3.44 0.00
CA VAL A 79 -12.85 4.08 -0.85
C VAL A 79 -13.64 5.03 0.01
N ALA A 80 -13.66 6.32 -0.37
CA ALA A 80 -14.25 7.40 0.43
C ALA A 80 -13.72 7.42 1.89
N GLY A 81 -12.42 7.19 2.07
CA GLY A 81 -11.75 7.20 3.38
C GLY A 81 -11.84 5.88 4.17
N GLU A 82 -12.79 5.01 3.84
CA GLU A 82 -13.05 3.74 4.54
C GLU A 82 -12.25 2.58 3.95
N VAL A 83 -11.67 1.73 4.80
CA VAL A 83 -10.98 0.51 4.37
C VAL A 83 -12.01 -0.51 3.88
N ARG A 84 -11.95 -0.86 2.59
CA ARG A 84 -12.86 -1.81 1.94
C ARG A 84 -12.23 -3.15 1.63
N ALA A 85 -10.91 -3.21 1.53
CA ALA A 85 -10.17 -4.46 1.45
C ALA A 85 -8.79 -4.29 2.09
N ARG A 86 -8.24 -5.38 2.59
CA ARG A 86 -6.91 -5.43 3.18
C ARG A 86 -6.18 -6.69 2.73
N GLY A 87 -4.86 -6.64 2.67
CA GLY A 87 -4.02 -7.80 2.54
C GLY A 87 -2.60 -7.53 3.02
N ASP A 88 -1.77 -8.56 2.96
CA ASP A 88 -0.34 -8.43 3.20
C ASP A 88 0.47 -9.20 2.16
N ALA A 89 1.66 -8.68 1.86
CA ALA A 89 2.60 -9.29 0.93
C ALA A 89 4.02 -9.21 1.49
N THR A 90 4.90 -10.13 1.11
CA THR A 90 6.32 -10.12 1.54
C THR A 90 7.26 -9.44 0.54
N ASP A 91 6.73 -9.06 -0.62
CA ASP A 91 7.45 -8.44 -1.73
C ASP A 91 6.71 -7.19 -2.26
N LEU A 92 7.44 -6.27 -2.90
CA LEU A 92 6.86 -5.05 -3.48
C LEU A 92 6.05 -5.34 -4.76
N LEU A 93 6.40 -6.37 -5.52
CA LEU A 93 5.75 -6.67 -6.79
C LEU A 93 4.24 -6.96 -6.63
N PRO A 94 3.78 -7.83 -5.70
CA PRO A 94 2.36 -8.00 -5.43
C PRO A 94 1.66 -6.70 -5.04
N VAL A 95 2.33 -5.82 -4.28
CA VAL A 95 1.77 -4.51 -3.87
C VAL A 95 1.52 -3.62 -5.09
N VAL A 96 2.51 -3.47 -5.97
CA VAL A 96 2.35 -2.63 -7.17
C VAL A 96 1.37 -3.25 -8.18
N GLN A 97 1.25 -4.57 -8.23
CA GLN A 97 0.26 -5.25 -9.06
C GLN A 97 -1.17 -4.99 -8.57
N VAL A 98 -1.41 -5.03 -7.25
CA VAL A 98 -2.71 -4.66 -6.66
C VAL A 98 -3.02 -3.21 -6.97
N ALA A 99 -2.06 -2.29 -6.76
CA ALA A 99 -2.27 -0.87 -7.03
C ALA A 99 -2.53 -0.57 -8.51
N ALA A 100 -1.81 -1.22 -9.43
CA ALA A 100 -2.03 -1.06 -10.86
C ALA A 100 -3.39 -1.61 -11.30
N ALA A 101 -3.78 -2.78 -10.79
CA ALA A 101 -5.10 -3.35 -11.08
C ALA A 101 -6.23 -2.46 -10.55
N TRP A 102 -6.09 -1.95 -9.32
CA TRP A 102 -7.04 -1.03 -8.72
C TRP A 102 -7.18 0.25 -9.54
N ARG A 103 -6.05 0.86 -9.94
CA ARG A 103 -6.05 2.04 -10.79
C ARG A 103 -6.68 1.79 -12.16
N ALA A 104 -6.49 0.60 -12.73
CA ALA A 104 -7.11 0.20 -14.00
C ALA A 104 -8.63 -0.05 -13.89
N GLY A 105 -9.23 0.14 -12.71
CA GLY A 105 -10.67 -0.01 -12.49
C GLY A 105 -11.11 -1.40 -12.05
N ALA A 106 -10.20 -2.26 -11.60
CA ALA A 106 -10.57 -3.56 -11.04
C ALA A 106 -11.48 -3.39 -9.82
N THR A 107 -12.53 -4.20 -9.71
CA THR A 107 -13.40 -4.18 -8.53
C THR A 107 -12.72 -4.85 -7.34
N LEU A 108 -13.24 -4.62 -6.13
CA LEU A 108 -12.76 -5.34 -4.94
C LEU A 108 -12.91 -6.86 -5.08
N ALA A 109 -13.95 -7.32 -5.78
CA ALA A 109 -14.15 -8.75 -6.05
C ALA A 109 -13.04 -9.30 -6.96
N ASP A 110 -12.72 -8.57 -8.05
CA ASP A 110 -11.65 -8.94 -8.97
C ASP A 110 -10.30 -8.99 -8.27
N LEU A 111 -10.02 -8.02 -7.38
CA LEU A 111 -8.79 -8.01 -6.60
C LEU A 111 -8.69 -9.21 -5.67
N THR A 112 -9.75 -9.56 -4.93
CA THR A 112 -9.72 -10.77 -4.07
C THR A 112 -9.67 -12.07 -4.85
N ALA A 113 -10.21 -12.11 -6.08
CA ALA A 113 -10.11 -13.28 -6.94
C ALA A 113 -8.70 -13.43 -7.54
N ARG A 114 -8.05 -12.32 -7.90
CA ARG A 114 -6.72 -12.30 -8.53
C ARG A 114 -5.58 -12.40 -7.51
N PHE A 115 -5.78 -11.87 -6.31
CA PHE A 115 -4.77 -11.80 -5.25
C PHE A 115 -5.30 -12.50 -3.99
N PRO A 116 -4.99 -13.80 -3.79
CA PRO A 116 -5.56 -14.60 -2.70
C PRO A 116 -5.23 -14.11 -1.28
N PHE A 117 -4.23 -13.24 -1.13
CA PHE A 117 -3.87 -12.60 0.14
C PHE A 117 -4.74 -11.37 0.47
N MET A 118 -5.60 -10.94 -0.46
CA MET A 118 -6.53 -9.83 -0.26
C MET A 118 -7.87 -10.33 0.26
N GLU A 119 -8.40 -9.64 1.26
CA GLU A 119 -9.70 -9.90 1.86
C GLU A 119 -10.58 -8.65 1.81
N ARG A 120 -11.86 -8.82 1.47
CA ARG A 120 -12.84 -7.73 1.52
C ARG A 120 -13.25 -7.48 2.96
N MET A 121 -13.20 -6.23 3.38
CA MET A 121 -13.72 -5.82 4.68
C MET A 121 -15.25 -5.69 4.56
N THR A 122 -15.97 -6.42 5.41
CA THR A 122 -17.41 -6.23 5.55
C THR A 122 -17.66 -4.92 6.26
N VAL A 123 -17.80 -3.82 5.52
CA VAL A 123 -18.32 -2.58 6.10
C VAL A 123 -19.79 -2.84 6.39
N ARG A 124 -20.13 -2.99 7.67
CA ARG A 124 -21.54 -2.98 8.06
C ARG A 124 -22.12 -1.64 7.62
N PRO A 125 -23.21 -1.60 6.84
CA PRO A 125 -23.90 -0.34 6.64
C PRO A 125 -24.29 0.17 8.02
N SER A 126 -23.81 1.36 8.39
CA SER A 126 -24.32 2.08 9.54
C SER A 126 -25.82 2.26 9.29
N VAL A 127 -26.64 1.48 10.00
CA VAL A 127 -28.10 1.60 9.99
C VAL A 127 -28.42 3.06 10.26
N GLY A 128 -29.17 3.66 9.33
CA GLY A 128 -29.41 5.09 9.29
C GLY A 128 -29.87 5.65 10.63
N GLN A 129 -29.27 6.77 11.01
CA GLN A 129 -29.94 7.72 11.88
C GLN A 129 -31.08 8.33 11.05
N VAL A 130 -32.25 7.71 11.14
CA VAL A 130 -33.51 8.39 10.87
C VAL A 130 -33.70 9.45 11.96
N GLN A 131 -33.88 10.69 11.53
CA GLN A 131 -34.32 11.80 12.37
C GLN A 131 -35.76 12.11 11.98
#